data_AF-A0A956VQA2-F1
#
_entry.id   AF-A0A956VQA2-F1
#
_cell.length_a   1.000
_cell.length_b   1.000
_cell.length_c   1.000
_cell.angle_alpha   90.00
_cell.angle_beta   90.00
_cell.angle_gamma   90.00
#
_symmetry.space_group_name_H-M   'P 1'
#
loop_
_entity.id
_entity.type
_entity.pdbx_description
1 polymer ?
#
loop_
_entity_poly.entity_id
_entity_poly.type
_entity_poly.pdbx_seq_one_letter_code
_entity_poly.pdbx_strand_id
1 'polypeptide(L)'
;VIGVGTEINLVSRLAKENPDKTVFCLDPVVCPCSTMYRVHPAYLAWVMESLVAGEVVNEIHVPEQHRRDAKVALDRMLALK
;
A
#
# COMPACT_ATOMS: atom_id res chain seq x y z
N VAL A 1 -20.99 -4.99 15.07
CA VAL A 1 -20.56 -3.61 14.78
C VAL A 1 -19.08 -3.48 15.12
N ILE A 2 -18.26 -2.95 14.20
CA ILE A 2 -16.81 -2.79 14.33
C ILE A 2 -16.44 -1.34 14.00
N GLY A 3 -15.71 -0.68 14.90
CA GLY A 3 -15.07 0.61 14.62
C GLY A 3 -13.58 0.39 14.34
N VAL A 4 -13.06 1.01 13.28
CA VAL A 4 -11.66 0.83 12.85
C VAL A 4 -10.93 2.17 12.87
N GLY A 5 -9.82 2.24 13.61
CA GLY A 5 -8.97 3.44 13.77
C GLY A 5 -7.70 3.38 12.92
N THR A 6 -7.85 3.24 11.61
CA THR A 6 -6.72 3.21 10.67
C THR A 6 -7.16 3.79 9.32
N GLU A 7 -6.35 3.62 8.28
CA GLU A 7 -6.59 4.15 6.95
C GLU A 7 -7.92 3.69 6.34
N ILE A 8 -8.64 4.61 5.68
CA ILE A 8 -10.03 4.42 5.23
C ILE A 8 -10.19 3.31 4.18
N ASN A 9 -9.18 3.05 3.35
CA ASN A 9 -9.25 1.98 2.36
C ASN A 9 -9.29 0.60 3.04
N LEU A 10 -8.62 0.43 4.18
CA LEU A 10 -8.75 -0.80 4.95
C LEU A 10 -10.15 -0.94 5.55
N VAL A 11 -10.71 0.16 6.09
CA VAL A 11 -12.10 0.16 6.61
C VAL A 11 -13.08 -0.24 5.51
N SER A 12 -12.97 0.37 4.32
CA SER A 12 -13.80 0.06 3.15
C SER A 12 -13.64 -1.40 2.70
N ARG A 13 -12.41 -1.90 2.69
CA ARG A 13 -12.12 -3.31 2.36
C ARG A 13 -12.77 -4.27 3.36
N LEU A 14 -12.61 -4.03 4.66
CA LEU A 14 -13.18 -4.87 5.70
C LEU A 14 -14.71 -4.88 5.66
N ALA A 15 -15.34 -3.74 5.37
CA ALA A 15 -16.80 -3.65 5.18
C ALA A 15 -17.27 -4.50 3.99
N LYS A 16 -16.53 -4.51 2.87
CA LYS A 16 -16.83 -5.34 1.69
C LYS A 16 -16.64 -6.84 1.95
N GLU A 17 -15.59 -7.21 2.67
CA GLU A 17 -15.27 -8.61 2.99
C GLU A 17 -16.14 -9.20 4.10
N ASN A 18 -16.81 -8.36 4.92
CA ASN A 18 -17.67 -8.77 6.04
C ASN A 18 -19.06 -8.13 5.92
N PRO A 19 -19.88 -8.52 4.93
CA PRO A 19 -21.17 -7.87 4.67
C PRO A 19 -22.20 -8.07 5.80
N ASP A 20 -21.99 -9.06 6.67
CA ASP A 20 -22.80 -9.34 7.86
C ASP A 20 -22.53 -8.35 9.02
N LYS A 21 -21.49 -7.52 8.92
CA LYS A 21 -21.06 -6.62 9.99
C LYS A 21 -21.12 -5.17 9.54
N THR A 22 -21.62 -4.30 10.41
CA THR A 22 -21.42 -2.85 10.27
C THR A 22 -19.99 -2.49 10.63
N VAL A 23 -19.20 -2.07 9.65
CA VAL A 23 -17.81 -1.60 9.81
C VAL A 23 -17.74 -0.11 9.46
N PHE A 24 -17.15 0.71 10.34
CA PHE A 24 -17.03 2.15 10.13
C PHE A 24 -15.70 2.72 10.64
N CYS A 25 -15.32 3.89 10.13
CA CYS A 25 -14.10 4.60 10.54
C CYS A 25 -14.32 5.29 11.89
N LEU A 26 -13.36 5.16 12.83
CA LEU A 26 -13.43 5.86 14.11
C LEU A 26 -13.22 7.38 14.00
N ASP A 27 -12.56 7.85 12.94
CA ASP A 27 -12.39 9.27 12.65
C ASP A 27 -13.60 9.81 11.86
N PRO A 28 -14.38 10.77 12.41
CA PRO A 28 -15.54 11.35 11.73
C PRO A 28 -15.18 12.23 10.54
N VAL A 29 -13.95 12.75 10.45
CA VAL A 29 -13.51 13.61 9.35
C VAL A 29 -13.01 12.79 8.16
N VAL A 30 -12.58 11.55 8.40
CA VAL A 30 -11.90 10.67 7.43
C VAL A 30 -10.70 11.39 6.82
N CYS A 31 -9.51 11.20 7.41
CA CYS A 31 -8.26 11.70 6.83
C CYS A 31 -7.59 10.64 5.95
N PRO A 32 -7.76 10.68 4.61
CA PRO A 32 -7.05 9.77 3.74
C PRO A 32 -5.55 10.01 3.76
N CYS A 33 -4.77 8.95 3.57
CA CYS A 33 -3.32 9.10 3.43
C CYS A 33 -2.99 9.76 2.07
N SER A 34 -2.58 11.04 2.10
CA SER A 34 -2.33 11.84 0.90
C SER A 34 -1.25 11.26 -0.03
N THR A 35 -0.30 10.50 0.52
CA THR A 35 0.72 9.81 -0.28
C THR A 35 0.18 8.55 -0.94
N MET A 36 -0.71 7.79 -0.29
CA MET A 36 -1.38 6.64 -0.91
C MET A 36 -2.24 7.07 -2.10
N TYR A 37 -2.90 8.24 -2.00
CA TYR A 37 -3.68 8.81 -3.10
C TYR A 37 -2.87 9.19 -4.34
N ARG A 38 -1.52 9.21 -4.26
CA ARG A 38 -0.66 9.40 -5.44
C ARG A 38 -0.61 8.15 -6.33
N VAL A 39 -1.02 6.98 -5.83
CA VAL A 39 -1.12 5.76 -6.63
C VAL A 39 -2.45 5.82 -7.39
N HIS A 40 -2.41 6.34 -8.62
CA HIS A 40 -3.58 6.59 -9.45
C HIS A 40 -3.58 5.71 -10.71
N PRO A 41 -4.75 5.22 -11.19
CA PRO A 41 -4.82 4.36 -12.38
C PRO A 41 -4.16 4.94 -13.63
N ALA A 42 -4.23 6.26 -13.82
CA ALA A 42 -3.56 6.93 -14.95
C ALA A 42 -2.03 6.78 -14.92
N TYR A 43 -1.41 6.87 -13.74
CA TYR A 43 0.04 6.67 -13.62
C TYR A 43 0.42 5.20 -13.77
N LEU A 44 -0.45 4.29 -13.31
CA LEU A 44 -0.26 2.87 -13.57
C LEU A 44 -0.33 2.57 -15.07
N ALA A 45 -1.33 3.09 -15.78
CA ALA A 45 -1.45 2.93 -17.23
C ALA A 45 -0.18 3.44 -17.95
N TRP A 46 0.28 4.64 -17.60
CA TRP A 46 1.51 5.20 -18.15
C TRP A 46 2.73 4.31 -17.91
N VAL A 47 2.94 3.81 -16.69
CA VAL A 47 4.05 2.89 -16.39
C VAL A 47 3.97 1.64 -17.25
N MET A 48 2.77 1.07 -17.42
CA MET A 48 2.58 -0.13 -18.24
C MET A 48 2.83 0.13 -19.73
N GLU A 49 2.39 1.27 -20.25
CA GLU A 49 2.64 1.68 -21.64
C GLU A 49 4.12 1.90 -21.92
N SER A 50 4.84 2.57 -21.01
CA SER A 50 6.30 2.74 -21.10
C SER A 50 7.02 1.38 -21.16
N LEU A 51 6.63 0.44 -20.28
CA LEU A 51 7.23 -0.90 -20.29
C LEU A 51 6.98 -1.65 -21.60
N VAL A 52 5.78 -1.53 -22.20
CA VAL A 52 5.47 -2.09 -23.52
C VAL A 52 6.32 -1.46 -24.62
N ALA A 53 6.61 -0.16 -24.52
CA ALA A 53 7.52 0.55 -25.42
C ALA A 53 9.02 0.23 -25.20
N GLY A 54 9.35 -0.60 -24.20
CA GLY A 54 10.73 -0.94 -23.84
C GLY A 54 11.42 0.11 -22.95
N GLU A 55 10.67 1.07 -22.41
CA GLU A 55 11.17 2.11 -21.52
C GLU A 55 10.85 1.79 -20.06
N VAL A 56 11.87 1.78 -19.19
CA VAL A 56 11.68 1.61 -17.75
C VAL A 56 11.65 2.97 -17.08
N VAL A 57 10.49 3.34 -16.52
CA VAL A 57 10.28 4.60 -15.81
C VAL A 57 10.20 4.37 -14.31
N ASN A 58 10.77 5.29 -13.52
CA ASN A 58 10.75 5.26 -12.05
C ASN A 58 11.22 3.93 -11.44
N GLU A 59 12.25 3.32 -12.02
CA GLU A 59 12.86 2.11 -11.46
C GLU A 59 13.34 2.36 -10.02
N ILE A 60 12.87 1.53 -9.09
CA ILE A 60 13.29 1.62 -7.70
C ILE A 60 14.68 0.98 -7.59
N HIS A 61 15.70 1.82 -7.48
CA HIS A 61 17.07 1.38 -7.21
C HIS A 61 17.44 1.66 -5.75
N VAL A 62 17.97 0.64 -5.07
CA VAL A 62 18.46 0.76 -3.69
C VAL A 62 19.96 0.45 -3.68
N PRO A 63 20.81 1.35 -3.12
CA PRO A 63 22.23 1.11 -3.02
C PRO A 63 22.54 -0.21 -2.31
N GLU A 64 23.55 -0.90 -2.81
CA GLU A 64 23.85 -2.27 -2.41
C GLU A 64 24.05 -2.45 -0.90
N GLN A 65 24.72 -1.50 -0.23
CA GLN A 65 24.89 -1.55 1.22
C GLN A 65 23.55 -1.50 1.96
N HIS A 66 22.67 -0.56 1.62
CA HIS A 66 21.34 -0.43 2.24
C HIS A 66 20.48 -1.66 1.98
N ARG A 67 20.55 -2.23 0.76
CA ARG A 67 19.83 -3.44 0.39
C ARG A 67 20.24 -4.63 1.27
N ARG A 68 21.54 -4.84 1.48
CA ARG A 68 22.03 -5.93 2.34
C ARG A 68 21.56 -5.78 3.78
N ASP A 69 21.75 -4.60 4.36
CA ASP A 69 21.47 -4.37 5.78
C ASP A 69 19.96 -4.45 6.06
N ALA A 70 19.13 -3.84 5.20
CA ALA A 70 17.68 -3.92 5.30
C ALA A 70 17.16 -5.36 5.13
N LYS A 71 17.78 -6.14 4.23
CA LYS A 71 17.40 -7.54 4.02
C LYS A 71 17.67 -8.39 5.27
N VAL A 72 18.78 -8.18 5.98
CA VAL A 72 19.06 -8.90 7.24
C VAL A 72 17.97 -8.64 8.28
N ALA A 73 17.54 -7.38 8.44
CA ALA A 73 16.47 -7.04 9.37
C ALA A 73 15.13 -7.69 8.97
N LEU A 74 14.80 -7.65 7.67
CA LEU A 74 13.59 -8.28 7.13
C LEU A 74 13.60 -9.80 7.30
N ASP A 75 14.71 -10.47 6.98
CA ASP A 75 14.86 -11.91 7.10
C ASP A 75 14.70 -12.35 8.56
N ARG A 76 15.26 -11.60 9.51
CA ARG A 76 15.10 -11.85 10.95
C ARG A 76 13.64 -11.70 11.38
N MET A 77 12.94 -10.64 10.95
CA MET A 77 11.52 -10.44 11.25
C MET A 77 10.68 -11.63 10.74
N LEU A 78 10.95 -12.11 9.53
CA LEU A 78 10.22 -13.22 8.91
C LEU A 78 10.56 -14.58 9.53
N ALA A 79 11.76 -14.75 10.09
CA ALA A 79 12.19 -15.97 10.76
C ALA A 79 11.61 -16.13 12.17
N LEU A 80 11.12 -15.06 12.80
CA LEU A 80 10.48 -15.07 14.13
C LEU A 80 9.03 -15.60 14.13
N LYS A 81 8.62 -16.30 13.07
CA LYS A 81 7.29 -16.92 12.99
C LYS A 81 7.06 -17.95 14.10
#